data_AF-A0A7L3M7L1-F1
#
_entry.id   AF-A0A7L3M7L1-F1
#
_cell.length_a   1.000
_cell.length_b   1.000
_cell.length_c   1.000
_cell.angle_alpha   90.00
_cell.angle_beta   90.00
_cell.angle_gamma   90.00
#
_symmetry.space_group_name_H-M   'P 1'
#
loop_
_entity.id
_entity.type
_entity.pdbx_description
1 polymer ?
#
loop_
_entity_poly.entity_id
_entity_poly.type
_entity_poly.pdbx_seq_one_letter_code
_entity_poly.pdbx_strand_id
1 'polypeptide(L)'
;VAHGFLVTRHSQTIEEPSCPFGTRLIYHGYSLLYVQGNERAHGQDLGTAGSCLRKFSTMPFLFCNINNVCNFASRNDYSYWLSTPEPMPMNMAPITGDNIRPFISRCSVCEAPAMVIAVHSQTIQIPPCPEGWSSLWIGYSFVMHTSAGAEGSGQALASPGSCLEEFRSAPFIECHGRGTCNYYANAYSFWLATIERNEMFKKPTPSTLKAGDLRSNVSRCQVCMRKT
;
A
#
# COMPACT_ATOMS: atom_id res chain seq x y z
N VAL A 1 -0.06 31.08 -4.75
CA VAL A 1 1.20 30.47 -5.25
C VAL A 1 1.00 28.96 -5.19
N ALA A 2 1.14 28.23 -6.29
CA ALA A 2 0.97 26.77 -6.29
C ALA A 2 2.21 26.13 -5.65
N HIS A 3 2.03 25.46 -4.52
CA HIS A 3 3.13 25.00 -3.67
C HIS A 3 3.66 23.59 -4.01
N GLY A 4 3.30 23.01 -5.16
CA GLY A 4 3.90 21.78 -5.67
C GLY A 4 3.77 20.55 -4.76
N PHE A 5 2.75 20.50 -3.90
CA PHE A 5 2.49 19.32 -3.06
C PHE A 5 2.05 18.14 -3.93
N LEU A 6 2.39 16.94 -3.51
CA LEU A 6 2.04 15.71 -4.21
C LEU A 6 1.15 14.84 -3.34
N VAL A 7 0.20 14.16 -3.98
CA VAL A 7 -0.58 13.09 -3.38
C VAL A 7 -0.61 11.91 -4.35
N THR A 8 -0.39 10.71 -3.82
CA THR A 8 -0.45 9.47 -4.60
C THR A 8 -1.68 8.68 -4.19
N ARG A 9 -2.41 8.17 -5.18
CA ARG A 9 -3.62 7.37 -4.98
C ARG A 9 -3.45 6.02 -5.68
N HIS A 10 -3.89 4.96 -5.02
CA HIS A 10 -3.77 3.59 -5.51
C HIS A 10 -5.17 3.00 -5.72
N SER A 11 -5.45 2.48 -6.91
CA SER A 11 -6.79 1.94 -7.22
C SER A 11 -7.06 0.59 -6.57
N GLN A 12 -6.00 -0.17 -6.26
CA GLN A 12 -6.10 -1.57 -5.89
C GLN A 12 -6.86 -2.40 -6.95
N THR A 13 -6.81 -1.96 -8.22
CA THR A 13 -7.39 -2.62 -9.40
C THR A 13 -6.45 -2.43 -10.61
N ILE A 14 -6.80 -3.03 -11.76
CA ILE A 14 -6.08 -2.82 -13.02
C ILE A 14 -6.39 -1.46 -13.68
N GLU A 15 -7.39 -0.74 -13.18
CA GLU A 15 -7.83 0.54 -13.70
C GLU A 15 -7.05 1.69 -13.06
N GLU A 16 -6.72 2.70 -13.84
CA GLU A 16 -6.02 3.89 -13.35
C GLU A 16 -6.94 4.71 -12.42
N PRO A 17 -6.53 5.02 -11.18
CA PRO A 17 -7.35 5.83 -10.31
C PRO A 17 -7.38 7.28 -10.80
N SER A 18 -8.56 7.91 -10.76
CA SER A 18 -8.69 9.35 -10.99
C SER A 18 -8.07 10.14 -9.83
N CYS A 19 -7.41 11.25 -10.16
CA CYS A 19 -6.98 12.20 -9.15
C CYS A 19 -8.17 12.76 -8.35
N PRO A 20 -8.05 12.91 -7.02
CA PRO A 20 -9.10 13.49 -6.19
C PRO A 20 -9.49 14.92 -6.63
N PHE A 21 -10.71 15.33 -6.31
CA PHE A 21 -11.20 16.67 -6.61
C PHE A 21 -10.26 17.75 -6.05
N GLY A 22 -10.00 18.79 -6.85
CA GLY A 22 -9.08 19.88 -6.50
C GLY A 22 -7.59 19.55 -6.69
N THR A 23 -7.25 18.39 -7.24
CA THR A 23 -5.88 18.00 -7.60
C THR A 23 -5.76 17.77 -9.12
N ARG A 24 -4.52 17.78 -9.64
CA ARG A 24 -4.25 17.63 -11.08
C ARG A 24 -3.33 16.45 -11.36
N LEU A 25 -3.67 15.62 -12.33
CA LEU A 25 -2.84 14.48 -12.74
C LEU A 25 -1.45 14.92 -13.22
N ILE A 26 -0.43 14.20 -12.76
CA ILE A 26 0.95 14.30 -13.26
C ILE A 26 1.27 13.08 -14.12
N TYR A 27 1.11 11.87 -13.58
CA TYR A 27 1.31 10.61 -14.31
C TYR A 27 0.64 9.41 -13.62
N HIS A 28 0.50 8.32 -14.38
CA HIS A 28 0.05 7.01 -13.89
C HIS A 28 1.19 5.99 -13.84
N GLY A 29 1.00 4.94 -13.03
CA GLY A 29 1.96 3.85 -12.90
C GLY A 29 1.40 2.63 -12.21
N TYR A 30 2.31 1.85 -11.63
CA TYR A 30 2.06 0.62 -10.86
C TYR A 30 2.47 0.82 -9.40
N SER A 31 1.69 0.23 -8.52
CA SER A 31 1.73 0.45 -7.07
C SER A 31 2.83 -0.38 -6.39
N LEU A 32 4.06 0.14 -6.35
CA LEU A 32 5.18 -0.44 -5.61
C LEU A 32 4.96 -0.26 -4.10
N LEU A 33 5.09 -1.34 -3.34
CA LEU A 33 5.00 -1.31 -1.89
C LEU A 33 6.39 -1.30 -1.25
N TYR A 34 7.23 -2.29 -1.56
CA TYR A 34 8.60 -2.38 -1.10
C TYR A 34 9.45 -3.30 -1.97
N VAL A 35 10.76 -3.25 -1.77
CA VAL A 35 11.73 -4.19 -2.34
C VAL A 35 12.51 -4.87 -1.22
N GLN A 36 13.02 -6.07 -1.48
CA GLN A 36 13.90 -6.78 -0.56
C GLN A 36 15.12 -7.25 -1.34
N GLY A 37 16.27 -6.70 -1.00
CA GLY A 37 17.55 -7.01 -1.63
C GLY A 37 18.56 -7.45 -0.58
N ASN A 38 19.28 -8.54 -0.84
CA ASN A 38 20.20 -9.12 0.15
C ASN A 38 19.51 -9.32 1.53
N GLU A 39 18.30 -9.88 1.50
CA GLU A 39 17.46 -10.17 2.66
C GLU A 39 17.02 -8.96 3.50
N ARG A 40 17.23 -7.73 3.02
CA ARG A 40 16.81 -6.51 3.72
C ARG A 40 15.69 -5.80 2.98
N ALA A 41 14.59 -5.52 3.67
CA ALA A 41 13.48 -4.77 3.11
C ALA A 41 13.72 -3.24 3.10
N HIS A 42 13.20 -2.59 2.06
CA HIS A 42 13.11 -1.14 1.96
C HIS A 42 11.79 -0.75 1.29
N GLY A 43 10.93 -0.08 2.06
CA GLY A 43 9.58 0.33 1.63
C GLY A 43 9.53 1.71 0.99
N GLN A 44 8.46 1.93 0.24
CA GLN A 44 8.01 3.25 -0.20
C GLN A 44 6.70 3.58 0.51
N ASP A 45 6.58 4.79 1.05
CA ASP A 45 5.32 5.25 1.63
C ASP A 45 4.30 5.44 0.49
N LEU A 46 3.14 4.79 0.60
CA LEU A 46 2.10 4.75 -0.42
C LEU A 46 1.45 6.13 -0.66
N GLY A 47 1.62 7.10 0.24
CA GLY A 47 1.18 8.47 0.01
C GLY A 47 2.13 9.28 -0.87
N THR A 48 3.35 8.78 -1.12
CA THR A 48 4.41 9.47 -1.85
C THR A 48 4.55 8.97 -3.28
N ALA A 49 5.08 9.81 -4.18
CA ALA A 49 5.24 9.44 -5.59
C ALA A 49 6.18 8.23 -5.82
N GLY A 50 7.04 7.90 -4.84
CA GLY A 50 7.96 6.75 -4.91
C GLY A 50 7.25 5.40 -4.96
N SER A 51 6.03 5.30 -4.42
CA SER A 51 5.19 4.10 -4.53
C SER A 51 4.55 3.93 -5.91
N CYS A 52 4.70 4.88 -6.83
CA CYS A 52 4.07 4.86 -8.14
C CYS A 52 5.09 4.84 -9.26
N LEU A 53 5.51 3.63 -9.66
CA LEU A 53 6.49 3.44 -10.74
C LEU A 53 5.80 3.35 -12.10
N ARG A 54 6.30 4.11 -13.09
CA ARG A 54 5.73 4.11 -14.46
C ARG A 54 5.81 2.76 -15.17
N LYS A 55 6.76 1.91 -14.77
CA LYS A 55 7.01 0.60 -15.38
C LYS A 55 7.04 -0.46 -14.30
N PHE A 56 6.29 -1.52 -14.51
CA PHE A 56 6.36 -2.72 -13.70
C PHE A 56 7.54 -3.60 -14.12
N SER A 57 8.16 -4.26 -13.15
CA SER A 57 9.08 -5.38 -13.32
C SER A 57 9.05 -6.22 -12.05
N THR A 58 9.14 -7.54 -12.15
CA THR A 58 9.33 -8.39 -10.95
C THR A 58 10.68 -8.12 -10.27
N MET A 59 11.62 -7.49 -10.99
CA MET A 59 12.91 -7.03 -10.48
C MET A 59 13.20 -5.61 -10.99
N PRO A 60 12.75 -4.56 -10.27
CA PRO A 60 12.90 -3.17 -10.71
C PRO A 60 14.25 -2.54 -10.33
N PHE A 61 15.18 -3.30 -9.75
CA PHE A 61 16.48 -2.82 -9.31
C PHE A 61 17.61 -3.82 -9.63
N LEU A 62 18.85 -3.37 -9.44
CA LEU A 62 20.08 -4.15 -9.55
C LEU A 62 20.97 -3.83 -8.35
N PHE A 63 22.00 -4.64 -8.12
CA PHE A 63 22.99 -4.38 -7.07
C PHE A 63 24.40 -4.38 -7.68
N CYS A 64 25.29 -3.56 -7.12
CA CYS A 64 26.69 -3.49 -7.50
C CYS A 64 27.57 -3.71 -6.27
N ASN A 65 28.76 -4.26 -6.47
CA ASN A 65 29.74 -4.46 -5.40
C ASN A 65 30.93 -3.48 -5.51
N ILE A 66 31.83 -3.55 -4.53
CA ILE A 66 33.04 -2.70 -4.46
C ILE A 66 34.03 -2.93 -5.60
N ASN A 67 33.87 -4.01 -6.37
CA ASN A 67 34.74 -4.37 -7.50
C ASN A 67 34.20 -3.82 -8.82
N ASN A 68 33.26 -2.86 -8.79
CA ASN A 68 32.60 -2.30 -9.97
C ASN A 68 31.86 -3.35 -10.83
N VAL A 69 31.36 -4.42 -10.21
CA VAL A 69 30.54 -5.45 -10.87
C VAL A 69 29.10 -5.29 -10.42
N CYS A 70 28.19 -5.16 -11.38
CA CYS A 70 26.76 -5.08 -11.15
C CYS A 70 26.05 -6.34 -11.64
N ASN A 71 25.04 -6.79 -10.91
CA ASN A 71 24.24 -7.96 -11.23
C ASN A 71 22.76 -7.59 -11.24
N PHE A 72 22.05 -8.07 -12.24
CA PHE A 72 20.61 -7.86 -12.41
C PHE A 72 19.90 -9.21 -12.42
N ALA A 73 18.86 -9.36 -11.58
CA ALA A 73 18.03 -10.57 -11.48
C ALA A 73 18.82 -11.90 -11.33
N SER A 74 20.06 -11.83 -10.83
CA SER A 74 20.98 -12.97 -10.73
C SER A 74 21.07 -13.51 -9.29
N ARG A 75 20.14 -13.11 -8.42
CA ARG A 75 20.02 -13.52 -7.02
C ARG A 75 18.54 -13.67 -6.63
N ASN A 76 18.30 -14.27 -5.46
CA ASN A 76 17.00 -14.41 -4.81
C ASN A 76 16.57 -13.11 -4.12
N ASP A 77 16.43 -12.04 -4.90
CA ASP A 77 15.87 -10.76 -4.43
C ASP A 77 14.38 -10.66 -4.82
N TYR A 78 13.65 -9.75 -4.17
CA TYR A 78 12.18 -9.65 -4.25
C TYR A 78 11.70 -8.22 -4.50
N SER A 79 10.53 -8.10 -5.13
CA SER A 79 9.74 -6.88 -5.17
C SER A 79 8.30 -7.16 -4.80
N TYR A 80 7.63 -6.19 -4.20
CA TYR A 80 6.28 -6.33 -3.68
C TYR A 80 5.40 -5.19 -4.15
N TRP A 81 4.20 -5.53 -4.58
CA TRP A 81 3.30 -4.60 -5.25
C TRP A 81 1.92 -4.70 -4.63
N LEU A 82 1.22 -3.58 -4.45
CA LEU A 82 -0.21 -3.65 -4.08
C LEU A 82 -0.94 -4.43 -5.18
N SER A 83 -1.88 -5.26 -4.76
CA SER A 83 -2.54 -6.19 -5.66
C SER A 83 -3.99 -5.82 -5.96
N THR A 84 -4.60 -6.55 -6.89
CA THR A 84 -6.00 -6.41 -7.31
C THR A 84 -6.90 -7.47 -6.64
N PRO A 85 -8.23 -7.46 -6.87
CA PRO A 85 -9.11 -8.55 -6.46
C PRO A 85 -8.95 -9.85 -7.26
N GLU A 86 -8.01 -9.90 -8.22
CA GLU A 86 -7.83 -11.09 -9.06
C GLU A 86 -7.56 -12.33 -8.19
N PRO A 87 -8.37 -13.40 -8.32
CA PRO A 87 -8.19 -14.60 -7.50
C PRO A 87 -6.90 -15.33 -7.86
N MET A 88 -6.27 -15.95 -6.86
CA MET A 88 -5.12 -16.82 -7.12
C MET A 88 -5.52 -18.00 -8.01
N PRO A 89 -4.68 -18.42 -8.97
CA PRO A 89 -4.92 -19.62 -9.76
C PRO A 89 -5.19 -20.85 -8.87
N MET A 90 -6.13 -21.71 -9.28
CA MET A 90 -6.51 -22.90 -8.48
C MET A 90 -5.34 -23.86 -8.21
N ASN A 91 -4.36 -23.89 -9.10
CA ASN A 91 -3.16 -24.71 -8.94
C ASN A 91 -2.13 -24.11 -7.97
N MET A 92 -2.38 -22.90 -7.45
CA MET A 92 -1.50 -22.15 -6.53
C MET A 92 -0.08 -21.95 -7.08
N ALA A 93 0.12 -22.13 -8.38
CA ALA A 93 1.42 -22.07 -9.01
C ALA A 93 1.86 -20.62 -9.20
N PRO A 94 3.17 -20.31 -9.11
CA PRO A 94 3.66 -18.97 -9.36
C PRO A 94 3.28 -18.46 -10.75
N ILE A 95 2.78 -17.23 -10.80
CA ILE A 95 2.32 -16.55 -12.00
C ILE A 95 3.53 -15.94 -12.71
N THR A 96 3.58 -16.02 -14.04
CA THR A 96 4.72 -15.56 -14.85
C THR A 96 4.27 -14.75 -16.07
N GLY A 97 5.18 -13.89 -16.57
CA GLY A 97 4.97 -13.13 -17.81
C GLY A 97 3.76 -12.20 -17.77
N ASP A 98 3.06 -12.09 -18.89
CA ASP A 98 1.90 -11.19 -19.03
C ASP A 98 0.72 -11.56 -18.11
N ASN A 99 0.66 -12.82 -17.64
CA ASN A 99 -0.35 -13.27 -16.69
C ASN A 99 -0.23 -12.60 -15.31
N ILE A 100 0.89 -11.92 -15.03
CA ILE A 100 1.06 -11.13 -13.80
C ILE A 100 0.21 -9.85 -13.85
N ARG A 101 -0.02 -9.27 -15.04
CA ARG A 101 -0.67 -7.96 -15.20
C ARG A 101 -2.00 -7.80 -14.45
N PRO A 102 -2.94 -8.77 -14.48
CA PRO A 102 -4.21 -8.66 -13.77
C PRO A 102 -4.07 -8.50 -12.25
N PHE A 103 -2.95 -8.90 -11.67
CA PHE A 103 -2.70 -8.88 -10.23
C PHE A 103 -2.10 -7.58 -9.71
N ILE A 104 -1.61 -6.69 -10.58
CA ILE A 104 -0.85 -5.50 -10.15
C ILE A 104 -1.75 -4.26 -10.13
N SER A 105 -1.86 -3.64 -8.96
CA SER A 105 -2.59 -2.38 -8.74
C SER A 105 -1.98 -1.21 -9.53
N ARG A 106 -2.83 -0.31 -10.02
CA ARG A 106 -2.45 0.97 -10.63
C ARG A 106 -2.44 2.11 -9.63
N CYS A 107 -1.73 3.18 -9.98
CA CYS A 107 -1.64 4.39 -9.18
C CYS A 107 -1.64 5.65 -10.05
N SER A 108 -2.00 6.78 -9.43
CA SER A 108 -1.90 8.13 -9.99
C SER A 108 -1.13 9.02 -9.04
N VAL A 109 -0.16 9.78 -9.57
CA VAL A 109 0.47 10.87 -8.84
C VAL A 109 -0.18 12.18 -9.27
N CYS A 110 -0.67 12.93 -8.29
CA CYS A 110 -1.43 14.15 -8.49
C CYS A 110 -0.76 15.32 -7.78
N GLU A 111 -0.76 16.48 -8.42
CA GLU A 111 -0.37 17.76 -7.86
C GLU A 111 -1.53 18.33 -7.05
N ALA A 112 -1.26 18.70 -5.80
CA ALA A 112 -2.22 19.28 -4.87
C ALA A 112 -1.86 20.75 -4.55
N PRO A 113 -2.86 21.64 -4.38
CA PRO A 113 -2.61 23.04 -4.02
C PRO A 113 -2.12 23.22 -2.57
N ALA A 114 -2.32 22.23 -1.71
CA ALA A 114 -2.01 22.28 -0.28
C ALA A 114 -1.58 20.92 0.28
N MET A 115 -1.16 20.91 1.54
CA MET A 115 -0.81 19.71 2.28
C MET A 115 -2.00 18.75 2.39
N VAL A 116 -1.68 17.45 2.30
CA VAL A 116 -2.63 16.33 2.46
C VAL A 116 -2.18 15.45 3.62
N ILE A 117 -3.12 15.03 4.46
CA ILE A 117 -2.87 14.16 5.63
C ILE A 117 -3.92 13.06 5.71
N ALA A 118 -3.61 11.97 6.42
CA ALA A 118 -4.58 10.98 6.88
C ALA A 118 -4.95 11.22 8.36
N VAL A 119 -6.22 10.99 8.69
CA VAL A 119 -6.73 10.93 10.07
C VAL A 119 -7.39 9.57 10.31
N HIS A 120 -7.21 9.02 11.51
CA HIS A 120 -7.67 7.68 11.88
C HIS A 120 -8.64 7.75 13.06
N SER A 121 -9.72 6.96 13.03
CA SER A 121 -10.74 7.00 14.08
C SER A 121 -10.48 6.04 15.24
N GLN A 122 -9.72 4.96 15.00
CA GLN A 122 -9.65 3.80 15.90
C GLN A 122 -11.03 3.24 16.25
N THR A 123 -12.00 3.41 15.35
CA THR A 123 -13.37 2.88 15.45
C THR A 123 -13.87 2.48 14.06
N ILE A 124 -15.07 1.90 13.98
CA ILE A 124 -15.74 1.62 12.69
C ILE A 124 -16.32 2.87 12.01
N GLN A 125 -16.34 4.01 12.71
CA GLN A 125 -16.87 5.27 12.19
C GLN A 125 -15.79 6.02 11.41
N ILE A 126 -16.21 6.74 10.36
CA ILE A 126 -15.30 7.59 9.58
C ILE A 126 -14.89 8.79 10.44
N PRO A 127 -13.58 9.06 10.62
CA PRO A 127 -13.12 10.24 11.33
C PRO A 127 -13.39 11.50 10.49
N PRO A 128 -13.90 12.59 11.07
CA PRO A 128 -14.07 13.84 10.35
C PRO A 128 -12.70 14.45 9.99
N CYS A 129 -12.61 15.13 8.85
CA CYS A 129 -11.47 15.99 8.57
C CYS A 129 -11.38 17.13 9.61
N PRO A 130 -10.17 17.60 9.95
CA PRO A 130 -10.02 18.76 10.82
C PRO A 130 -10.68 20.03 10.25
N GLU A 131 -10.98 20.98 11.12
CA GLU A 131 -11.54 22.27 10.71
C GLU A 131 -10.61 22.98 9.70
N GLY A 132 -11.18 23.48 8.60
CA GLY A 132 -10.42 24.09 7.51
C GLY A 132 -9.83 23.09 6.50
N TRP A 133 -10.18 21.81 6.58
CA TRP A 133 -9.76 20.78 5.61
C TRP A 133 -10.96 20.23 4.81
N SER A 134 -10.69 19.75 3.60
CA SER A 134 -11.65 19.09 2.71
C SER A 134 -11.30 17.61 2.53
N SER A 135 -12.32 16.75 2.47
CA SER A 135 -12.16 15.33 2.21
C SER A 135 -11.64 15.06 0.79
N LEU A 136 -10.70 14.12 0.64
CA LEU A 136 -10.31 13.55 -0.64
C LEU A 136 -10.91 12.15 -0.83
N TRP A 137 -10.68 11.24 0.13
CA TRP A 137 -11.27 9.90 0.16
C TRP A 137 -11.33 9.33 1.58
N ILE A 138 -12.04 8.22 1.75
CA ILE A 138 -12.15 7.46 3.00
C ILE A 138 -11.55 6.06 2.80
N GLY A 139 -11.19 5.40 3.88
CA GLY A 139 -10.59 4.06 3.77
C GLY A 139 -10.48 3.31 5.08
N TYR A 140 -9.49 2.42 5.12
CA TYR A 140 -9.11 1.57 6.24
C TYR A 140 -7.65 1.83 6.63
N SER A 141 -7.40 1.76 7.93
CA SER A 141 -6.14 2.20 8.54
C SER A 141 -5.05 1.14 8.39
N PHE A 142 -4.24 1.23 7.34
CA PHE A 142 -3.14 0.32 7.03
C PHE A 142 -1.83 0.80 7.67
N VAL A 143 -1.16 -0.08 8.43
CA VAL A 143 0.01 0.29 9.24
C VAL A 143 1.30 -0.28 8.67
N MET A 144 1.34 -1.59 8.46
CA MET A 144 2.55 -2.29 8.05
C MET A 144 2.22 -3.65 7.43
N HIS A 145 3.24 -4.32 6.90
CA HIS A 145 3.15 -5.62 6.26
C HIS A 145 4.46 -6.38 6.39
N THR A 146 4.41 -7.70 6.30
CA THR A 146 5.58 -8.60 6.29
C THR A 146 5.37 -9.75 5.30
N SER A 147 6.45 -10.28 4.72
CA SER A 147 6.40 -11.48 3.86
C SER A 147 7.63 -12.40 4.06
N ALA A 148 8.43 -12.63 3.02
CA ALA A 148 9.60 -13.51 3.07
C ALA A 148 10.61 -13.05 4.14
N GLY A 149 11.04 -13.99 4.99
CA GLY A 149 11.98 -13.72 6.08
C GLY A 149 11.42 -12.88 7.23
N ALA A 150 10.10 -12.68 7.31
CA ALA A 150 9.44 -11.73 8.22
C ALA A 150 9.92 -10.27 8.04
N GLU A 151 10.60 -9.99 6.92
CA GLU A 151 10.94 -8.65 6.50
C GLU A 151 9.71 -7.94 5.93
N GLY A 152 9.75 -6.61 5.96
CA GLY A 152 8.66 -5.79 5.49
C GLY A 152 8.89 -4.32 5.72
N SER A 153 7.82 -3.54 5.61
CA SER A 153 7.86 -2.10 5.80
C SER A 153 6.53 -1.56 6.32
N GLY A 154 6.45 -0.25 6.52
CA GLY A 154 5.32 0.42 7.16
C GLY A 154 4.92 1.70 6.46
N GLN A 155 3.80 2.26 6.91
CA GLN A 155 3.27 3.54 6.46
C GLN A 155 3.37 4.55 7.60
N ALA A 156 3.64 5.81 7.28
CA ALA A 156 3.47 6.87 8.26
C ALA A 156 1.96 7.08 8.48
N LEU A 157 1.47 7.02 9.72
CA LEU A 157 0.03 7.17 10.02
C LEU A 157 -0.54 8.54 9.63
N ALA A 158 0.29 9.57 9.47
CA ALA A 158 -0.14 10.87 8.96
C ALA A 158 -0.17 10.93 7.42
N SER A 159 0.46 9.98 6.73
CA SER A 159 0.52 9.93 5.27
C SER A 159 -0.78 9.39 4.67
N PRO A 160 -1.23 9.87 3.49
CA PRO A 160 -2.31 9.24 2.75
C PRO A 160 -2.12 7.72 2.52
N GLY A 161 -0.87 7.25 2.52
CA GLY A 161 -0.52 5.83 2.32
C GLY A 161 -1.01 4.89 3.43
N SER A 162 -1.28 5.41 4.63
CA SER A 162 -1.88 4.64 5.72
C SER A 162 -3.39 4.45 5.56
N CYS A 163 -4.01 5.01 4.51
CA CYS A 163 -5.46 5.01 4.32
C CYS A 163 -5.87 4.38 2.97
N LEU A 164 -5.84 3.05 2.92
CA LEU A 164 -6.28 2.28 1.75
C LEU A 164 -7.80 2.29 1.60
N GLU A 165 -8.30 2.60 0.40
CA GLU A 165 -9.74 2.71 0.11
C GLU A 165 -10.45 1.35 0.24
N GLU A 166 -9.78 0.28 -0.19
CA GLU A 166 -10.32 -1.08 -0.15
C GLU A 166 -9.57 -1.95 0.88
N PHE A 167 -10.32 -2.48 1.85
CA PHE A 167 -9.78 -3.46 2.79
C PHE A 167 -9.55 -4.80 2.08
N ARG A 168 -8.35 -5.36 2.23
CA ARG A 168 -8.03 -6.75 1.85
C ARG A 168 -7.12 -7.38 2.88
N SER A 169 -7.39 -8.64 3.24
CA SER A 169 -6.50 -9.41 4.12
C SER A 169 -5.12 -9.64 3.50
N ALA A 170 -5.06 -9.76 2.17
CA ALA A 170 -3.83 -9.85 1.38
C ALA A 170 -3.78 -8.71 0.34
N PRO A 171 -3.37 -7.49 0.74
CA PRO A 171 -3.43 -6.32 -0.14
C PRO A 171 -2.24 -6.20 -1.11
N PHE A 172 -1.29 -7.15 -1.09
CA PHE A 172 -0.07 -7.12 -1.91
C PHE A 172 0.34 -8.52 -2.37
N ILE A 173 1.10 -8.56 -3.46
CA ILE A 173 1.66 -9.79 -4.06
C ILE A 173 3.18 -9.75 -4.03
N GLU A 174 3.81 -10.90 -3.83
CA GLU A 174 5.27 -11.08 -3.80
C GLU A 174 5.78 -11.49 -5.18
N CYS A 175 6.81 -10.80 -5.69
CA CYS A 175 7.45 -11.06 -6.98
C CYS A 175 8.95 -11.30 -6.82
N HIS A 176 9.51 -12.15 -7.67
CA HIS A 176 10.90 -12.60 -7.60
C HIS A 176 11.73 -12.19 -8.82
N GLY A 177 13.05 -12.15 -8.65
CA GLY A 177 14.03 -11.96 -9.73
C GLY A 177 13.85 -12.88 -10.94
N ARG A 178 13.43 -14.12 -10.72
CA ARG A 178 13.18 -15.13 -11.77
C ARG A 178 11.90 -14.92 -12.60
N GLY A 179 11.20 -13.80 -12.42
CA GLY A 179 10.00 -13.48 -13.21
C GLY A 179 8.69 -14.11 -12.71
N THR A 180 8.65 -14.55 -11.45
CA THR A 180 7.47 -15.18 -10.84
C THR A 180 6.84 -14.31 -9.76
N CYS A 181 5.52 -14.26 -9.68
CA CYS A 181 4.78 -13.67 -8.55
C CYS A 181 3.79 -14.66 -7.93
N ASN A 182 3.56 -14.56 -6.62
CA ASN A 182 2.53 -15.36 -5.93
C ASN A 182 2.11 -14.70 -4.61
N TYR A 183 1.05 -15.21 -3.99
CA TYR A 183 0.77 -14.96 -2.58
C TYR A 183 1.21 -16.15 -1.75
N TYR A 184 1.83 -15.89 -0.60
CA TYR A 184 2.31 -16.90 0.32
C TYR A 184 1.59 -16.80 1.66
N ALA A 185 1.52 -17.92 2.39
CA ALA A 185 0.78 -18.00 3.65
C ALA A 185 1.36 -17.13 4.77
N ASN A 186 2.63 -16.74 4.65
CA ASN A 186 3.34 -15.84 5.56
C ASN A 186 3.21 -14.35 5.19
N ALA A 187 2.44 -14.02 4.15
CA ALA A 187 2.13 -12.63 3.81
C ALA A 187 1.10 -12.07 4.80
N TYR A 188 1.54 -11.20 5.71
CA TYR A 188 0.67 -10.58 6.71
C TYR A 188 0.49 -9.08 6.43
N SER A 189 -0.73 -8.62 6.68
CA SER A 189 -1.11 -7.21 6.64
C SER A 189 -1.57 -6.78 8.03
N PHE A 190 -1.14 -5.60 8.47
CA PHE A 190 -1.42 -5.08 9.80
C PHE A 190 -2.20 -3.78 9.69
N TRP A 191 -3.30 -3.72 10.44
CA TRP A 191 -4.27 -2.63 10.40
C TRP A 191 -4.47 -2.08 11.81
N LEU A 192 -4.78 -0.79 11.95
CA LEU A 192 -5.17 -0.25 13.26
C LEU A 192 -6.47 -0.92 13.71
N ALA A 193 -6.49 -1.39 14.95
CA ALA A 193 -7.67 -1.99 15.56
C ALA A 193 -8.67 -0.92 16.03
N THR A 194 -9.91 -1.33 16.22
CA THR A 194 -10.92 -0.54 16.93
C THR A 194 -10.71 -0.62 18.44
N ILE A 195 -10.70 0.52 19.13
CA ILE A 195 -10.47 0.62 20.58
C ILE A 195 -11.56 1.48 21.20
N GLU A 196 -12.31 0.89 22.13
CA GLU A 196 -13.30 1.63 22.93
C GLU A 196 -12.61 2.53 23.96
N ARG A 197 -13.10 3.76 24.14
CA ARG A 197 -12.45 4.77 25.02
C ARG A 197 -12.34 4.30 26.47
N ASN A 198 -13.33 3.57 26.96
CA ASN A 198 -13.35 3.00 28.32
C ASN A 198 -12.46 1.75 28.48
N GLU A 199 -11.90 1.22 27.40
CA GLU A 199 -11.06 0.01 27.39
C GLU A 199 -9.56 0.30 27.12
N MET A 200 -9.16 1.56 26.85
CA MET A 200 -7.79 1.92 26.43
C MET A 200 -6.67 1.42 27.36
N PHE A 201 -6.92 1.35 28.67
CA PHE A 201 -5.94 0.93 29.68
C PHE A 201 -6.26 -0.44 30.29
N LYS A 202 -7.24 -1.15 29.74
CA LYS A 202 -7.58 -2.51 30.15
C LYS A 202 -6.85 -3.52 29.28
N LYS A 203 -6.75 -4.75 29.77
CA LYS A 203 -6.20 -5.86 28.99
C LYS A 203 -7.06 -6.05 27.73
N PRO A 204 -6.47 -6.02 26.52
CA PRO A 204 -7.22 -6.26 25.29
C PRO A 204 -7.87 -7.64 25.29
N THR A 205 -9.14 -7.73 24.86
CA THR A 205 -9.85 -9.00 24.66
C THR A 205 -9.37 -9.64 23.35
N PRO A 206 -8.72 -10.81 23.38
CA PRO A 206 -8.29 -11.49 22.15
C PRO A 206 -9.51 -11.86 21.29
N SER A 207 -9.38 -11.68 19.97
CA SER A 207 -10.42 -12.04 19.01
C SER A 207 -9.80 -12.64 17.75
N THR A 208 -10.46 -13.65 17.20
CA THR A 208 -10.11 -14.28 15.92
C THR A 208 -11.26 -14.07 14.96
N LEU A 209 -11.08 -13.19 13.98
CA LEU A 209 -12.09 -12.85 13.00
C LEU A 209 -11.98 -13.74 11.76
N LYS A 210 -13.13 -14.10 11.16
CA LYS A 210 -13.22 -14.85 9.91
C LYS A 210 -13.87 -14.01 8.81
N ALA A 211 -13.86 -14.52 7.58
CA ALA A 211 -14.51 -13.88 6.44
C ALA A 211 -15.98 -13.55 6.77
N GLY A 212 -16.41 -12.33 6.41
CA GLY A 212 -17.70 -11.75 6.83
C GLY A 212 -17.53 -10.65 7.88
N ASP A 213 -16.75 -10.92 8.93
CA ASP A 213 -16.62 -10.03 10.09
C ASP A 213 -15.27 -9.30 10.15
N LEU A 214 -14.36 -9.53 9.20
CA LEU A 214 -12.99 -8.97 9.24
C LEU A 214 -12.96 -7.44 9.45
N ARG A 215 -13.93 -6.70 8.89
CA ARG A 215 -13.98 -5.24 8.94
C ARG A 215 -14.50 -4.68 10.27
N SER A 216 -15.09 -5.51 11.14
CA SER A 216 -15.71 -5.06 12.40
C SER A 216 -14.69 -4.47 13.38
N ASN A 217 -13.44 -4.96 13.35
CA ASN A 217 -12.37 -4.47 14.20
C ASN A 217 -11.27 -3.71 13.45
N VAL A 218 -11.55 -3.23 12.23
CA VAL A 218 -10.58 -2.43 11.45
C VAL A 218 -10.94 -0.96 11.53
N SER A 219 -10.02 -0.16 12.06
CA SER A 219 -10.13 1.29 12.16
C SER A 219 -10.33 1.93 10.79
N ARG A 220 -11.23 2.92 10.72
CA ARG A 220 -11.43 3.73 9.53
C ARG A 220 -10.51 4.94 9.50
N CYS A 221 -10.34 5.49 8.31
CA CYS A 221 -9.55 6.69 8.08
C CYS A 221 -10.19 7.57 7.02
N GLN A 222 -9.76 8.82 6.99
CA GLN A 222 -10.11 9.79 5.96
C GLN A 222 -8.86 10.57 5.57
N VAL A 223 -8.66 10.75 4.27
CA VAL A 223 -7.59 11.59 3.73
C VAL A 223 -8.15 12.97 3.45
N CYS A 224 -7.43 13.98 3.95
CA CYS A 224 -7.89 15.35 4.02
C CYS A 224 -6.84 16.28 3.41
N MET A 225 -7.29 17.29 2.66
CA MET A 225 -6.45 18.35 2.11
C MET A 225 -6.81 19.70 2.73
N ARG A 226 -5.83 20.53 3.06
CA ARG A 226 -6.09 21.86 3.64
C ARG A 226 -6.78 22.76 2.61
N LYS A 227 -7.85 23.45 2.99
CA LYS A 227 -8.52 24.44 2.13
C LYS A 227 -7.61 25.66 1.97
N THR A 228 -7.55 26.20 0.76
CA THR A 228 -6.77 27.39 0.39
C THR A 228 -7.66 28.49 -0.10
#